data_AF-A0A354XWR4-F1
#
_entry.id   AF-A0A354XWR4-F1
#
_cell.length_a   1.000
_cell.length_b   1.000
_cell.length_c   1.000
_cell.angle_alpha   90.00
_cell.angle_beta   90.00
_cell.angle_gamma   90.00
#
_symmetry.space_group_name_H-M   'P 1'
#
loop_
_entity.id
_entity.type
_entity.pdbx_description
1 polymer ?
#
loop_
_entity_poly.entity_id
_entity_poly.type
_entity_poly.pdbx_seq_one_letter_code
_entity_poly.pdbx_strand_id
1 'polypeptide(L)' 'VIGGRSGGYEKVLREAKDIALQEMSEQARRMGANAILAVDIDYETIGNNGSMLMVSASGTAVKVE' A
#
# COMPACT_ATOMS: atom_id res chain seq x y z
N VAL A 1 -0.14 -22.75 19.36
CA VAL A 1 -0.49 -22.55 17.94
C VAL A 1 0.79 -22.18 17.20
N ILE A 2 1.10 -22.92 16.13
CA ILE A 2 2.43 -23.00 15.48
C ILE A 2 2.68 -21.75 14.62
N GLY A 3 3.68 -20.95 14.97
CA GLY A 3 4.13 -19.72 14.31
C GLY A 3 4.94 -19.94 13.02
N GLY A 4 4.47 -20.83 12.15
CA GLY A 4 5.10 -21.13 10.84
C GLY A 4 4.37 -20.52 9.63
N ARG A 5 3.13 -20.05 9.81
CA ARG A 5 2.35 -19.33 8.78
C ARG A 5 2.57 -17.81 8.80
N SER A 6 3.32 -17.30 9.77
CA SER A 6 3.37 -15.86 10.10
C SER A 6 4.34 -15.06 9.23
N GLY A 7 5.49 -15.60 8.80
CA GLY A 7 6.50 -14.81 8.09
C GLY A 7 6.26 -14.59 6.60
N GLY A 8 5.75 -15.60 5.89
CA GLY A 8 5.58 -15.54 4.44
C GLY A 8 4.43 -14.63 4.01
N TYR A 9 3.28 -14.73 4.69
CA TYR A 9 2.11 -13.90 4.39
C TYR A 9 2.36 -12.44 4.78
N GLU A 10 2.93 -12.17 5.97
CA GLU A 10 3.32 -10.82 6.38
C GLU A 10 4.36 -10.18 5.46
N LYS A 11 5.28 -10.98 4.91
CA LYS A 11 6.27 -10.49 3.94
C LYS A 11 5.59 -10.02 2.65
N VAL A 12 4.66 -10.80 2.10
CA VAL A 12 3.92 -10.43 0.89
C VAL A 12 3.04 -9.21 1.13
N LEU A 13 2.38 -9.12 2.29
CA LEU A 13 1.61 -7.93 2.69
C LEU A 13 2.48 -6.68 2.75
N ARG A 14 3.67 -6.81 3.33
CA ARG A 14 4.62 -5.72 3.45
C ARG A 14 5.11 -5.28 2.07
N GLU A 15 5.49 -6.23 1.21
CA GLU A 15 5.97 -5.96 -0.14
C GLU A 15 4.90 -5.26 -0.99
N ALA A 16 3.66 -5.74 -0.96
CA ALA A 16 2.55 -5.11 -1.67
C ALA A 16 2.25 -3.68 -1.18
N LYS A 17 2.32 -3.46 0.14
CA LYS A 17 2.20 -2.12 0.74
C LYS A 17 3.31 -1.18 0.29
N ASP A 18 4.56 -1.66 0.32
CA ASP A 18 5.71 -0.84 -0.03
C ASP A 18 5.65 -0.42 -1.52
N ILE A 19 5.19 -1.32 -2.41
CA ILE A 19 4.92 -1.02 -3.81
C ILE A 19 3.82 0.05 -3.95
N ALA A 20 2.67 -0.13 -3.29
CA ALA A 20 1.56 0.83 -3.38
C ALA A 20 1.97 2.23 -2.90
N LEU A 21 2.72 2.32 -1.80
CA LEU A 21 3.24 3.59 -1.28
C LEU A 21 4.28 4.22 -2.21
N GLN A 22 5.13 3.42 -2.85
CA GLN A 22 6.11 3.91 -3.81
C GLN A 22 5.43 4.49 -5.05
N GLU A 23 4.44 3.79 -5.60
CA GLU A 23 3.67 4.28 -6.74
C GLU A 23 2.94 5.59 -6.41
N MET A 24 2.25 5.64 -5.26
CA MET A 24 1.57 6.85 -4.79
C MET A 24 2.54 8.03 -4.62
N SER A 25 3.71 7.77 -4.05
CA SER A 25 4.77 8.78 -3.87
C SER A 25 5.32 9.30 -5.20
N GLU A 26 5.49 8.42 -6.18
CA GLU A 26 5.98 8.80 -7.50
C GLU A 26 4.94 9.61 -8.27
N GLN A 27 3.64 9.29 -8.17
CA GLN A 27 2.56 10.10 -8.72
C GLN A 27 2.53 11.49 -8.09
N ALA A 28 2.59 11.58 -6.75
CA ALA A 28 2.62 12.87 -6.06
C ALA A 28 3.83 13.71 -6.50
N ARG A 29 5.01 13.09 -6.64
CA ARG A 29 6.22 13.77 -7.13
C ARG A 29 6.04 14.31 -8.56
N ARG A 30 5.40 13.54 -9.46
CA ARG A 30 5.08 13.98 -10.82
C ARG A 30 4.12 15.17 -10.84
N MET A 31 3.28 15.31 -9.82
CA MET A 31 2.39 16.47 -9.62
C MET A 31 3.10 17.67 -8.97
N GLY A 32 4.40 17.55 -8.62
CA GLY A 32 5.15 18.63 -7.96
C GLY A 32 4.90 18.73 -6.44
N ALA A 33 4.21 17.75 -5.86
CA ALA A 33 4.03 17.67 -4.40
C ALA A 33 5.31 17.19 -3.72
N ASN A 34 5.52 17.65 -2.48
CA ASN A 34 6.62 17.21 -1.61
C ASN A 34 6.15 16.44 -0.37
N ALA A 35 4.84 16.34 -0.16
CA ALA A 35 4.24 15.55 0.90
C ALA A 35 2.89 14.96 0.44
N ILE A 36 2.46 13.89 1.12
CA ILE A 36 1.13 13.30 0.96
C ILE A 36 0.50 13.25 2.36
N LEU A 37 -0.66 13.87 2.50
CA LEU A 37 -1.39 13.96 3.76
C LEU A 37 -2.62 13.05 3.75
N ALA A 38 -3.08 12.68 4.95
CA ALA A 38 -4.24 11.79 5.12
C ALA A 38 -4.10 10.50 4.31
N VAL A 39 -2.94 9.84 4.42
CA VAL A 39 -2.68 8.57 3.75
C VAL A 39 -3.55 7.49 4.38
N ASP A 40 -4.29 6.77 3.53
CA ASP A 40 -5.08 5.60 3.88
C ASP A 40 -4.61 4.40 3.07
N ILE A 41 -4.61 3.22 3.70
CA ILE A 41 -4.15 1.98 3.08
C ILE A 41 -5.20 0.89 3.33
N ASP A 42 -5.79 0.41 2.24
CA ASP A 42 -6.81 -0.62 2.26
C ASP A 42 -6.26 -1.95 1.75
N TYR A 43 -6.66 -3.02 2.42
CA TYR A 43 -6.36 -4.39 2.05
C TYR A 43 -7.66 -5.10 1.71
N GLU A 44 -7.81 -5.50 0.46
CA GLU A 44 -9.00 -6.21 -0.01
C GLU A 44 -8.63 -7.56 -0.60
N THR A 45 -9.33 -8.60 -0.15
CA THR A 45 -9.23 -9.92 -0.79
C THR A 45 -10.20 -9.97 -1.97
N ILE A 46 -9.67 -10.20 -3.18
CA ILE A 46 -10.46 -10.27 -4.40
C ILE A 46 -10.36 -11.64 -5.07
N GLY A 47 -11.38 -11.99 -5.85
CA GLY A 47 -11.52 -13.25 -6.56
C GLY A 47 -12.38 -14.27 -5.82
N ASN A 48 -13.02 -15.19 -6.56
CA ASN A 48 -14.05 -16.11 -6.06
C ASN A 48 -13.65 -16.95 -4.83
N ASN A 49 -12.35 -17.10 -4.54
CA ASN A 49 -11.84 -17.87 -3.40
C ASN A 49 -10.91 -17.05 -2.48
N GLY A 50 -10.89 -15.71 -2.57
CA GLY A 50 -10.00 -14.86 -1.76
C GLY A 50 -8.51 -15.10 -2.03
N SER A 51 -8.18 -15.56 -3.24
CA SER A 51 -6.83 -15.98 -3.63
C SER A 51 -5.92 -14.80 -4.00
N MET A 52 -6.48 -13.62 -4.27
CA MET A 52 -5.72 -12.41 -4.56
C MET A 52 -5.94 -11.40 -3.46
N LEU A 53 -4.89 -10.67 -3.15
CA LEU A 53 -4.93 -9.54 -2.25
C LEU A 53 -4.57 -8.29 -3.03
N MET A 54 -5.46 -7.31 -2.99
CA MET A 54 -5.20 -5.96 -3.47
C MET A 54 -4.84 -5.07 -2.29
N VAL A 55 -3.82 -4.25 -2.52
CA VAL A 55 -3.42 -3.19 -1.61
C VAL A 55 -3.62 -1.88 -2.34
N SER A 56 -4.48 -1.03 -1.79
CA SER A 56 -4.74 0.31 -2.31
C SER A 56 -4.15 1.33 -1.34
N ALA A 57 -3.52 2.37 -1.87
CA ALA A 57 -3.05 3.51 -1.09
C ALA A 57 -3.66 4.78 -1.66
N SER A 58 -4.25 5.60 -0.79
CA SER A 58 -4.84 6.88 -1.16
C SER A 58 -4.37 7.99 -0.22
N GLY A 59 -4.44 9.24 -0.67
CA GLY A 59 -4.02 10.40 0.10
C GLY A 59 -4.06 11.68 -0.71
N THR A 60 -3.77 12.80 -0.05
CA THR A 60 -3.78 14.14 -0.68
C THR A 60 -2.35 14.61 -0.92
N ALA A 61 -1.96 14.71 -2.20
CA ALA A 61 -0.68 15.27 -2.58
C ALA A 61 -0.66 16.79 -2.36
N VAL A 62 0.32 17.28 -1.58
CA VAL A 62 0.45 18.71 -1.23
C VAL A 62 1.88 19.19 -1.42
N LYS A 63 2.03 20.50 -1.63
CA LYS A 63 3.31 21.19 -1.53
C LYS A 63 3.31 22.03 -0.26
N VAL A 64 4.16 21.68 0.69
CA VAL A 64 4.39 22.47 1.92
C VAL A 64 5.67 23.30 1.76
N GLU A 65 5.64 24.54 2.23
CA GLU A 65 6.74 25.52 2.20
C GLU A 65 7.04 26.03 3.61
#